data_AF-A0A7S0WE79-F1
#
_entry.id   AF-A0A7S0WE79-F1
#
_cell.length_a   1.000
_cell.length_b   1.000
_cell.length_c   1.000
_cell.angle_alpha   90.00
_cell.angle_beta   90.00
_cell.angle_gamma   90.00
#
_symmetry.space_group_name_H-M   'P 1'
#
loop_
_entity.id
_entity.type
_entity.pdbx_description
1 polymer ?
#
loop_
_entity_poly.entity_id
_entity_poly.type
_entity_poly.pdbx_seq_one_letter_code
_entity_poly.pdbx_strand_id
1 'polypeptide(L)'
;FDYLYDITIFAALLAWQHDRVIKHDISGKNSVGSWVLDFWGSIRRHRANKNAAAAGKPAVKEGDVIDSKRDTRSIEERILGEKVFPIVNKIRWPLVLVLCGIFSGGMYGALQLDTPSDSEVQLLPDSNMLTKFSYYTRSVFKSSAESQVWVDVVWGVKAVDNGDQLDPDSKTTIEYDTSLDLTSAEAQNWLKTFCTDTQSNMAYENGMNCWMTAFDSWLGVQNALIATSGQVTDFTTHCLTSAGANAAALPIAPGSFYECLYLFAT
;
A
#
# COMPACT_ATOMS: atom_id res chain seq x y z
N PHE A 1 -7.60 28.32 -8.38
CA PHE A 1 -6.48 27.45 -7.96
C PHE A 1 -5.14 28.20 -7.86
N ASP A 2 -5.02 29.47 -8.26
CA ASP A 2 -3.76 30.24 -8.21
C ASP A 2 -3.37 30.77 -6.81
N TYR A 3 -4.32 30.92 -5.90
CA TYR A 3 -4.11 31.52 -4.56
C TYR A 3 -3.39 30.60 -3.56
N LEU A 4 -3.34 29.28 -3.81
CA LEU A 4 -2.73 28.33 -2.86
C LEU A 4 -1.21 28.27 -2.95
N TYR A 5 -0.65 28.50 -4.15
CA TYR A 5 0.81 28.49 -4.38
C TYR A 5 1.50 29.77 -3.90
N ASP A 6 0.83 30.92 -4.00
CA ASP A 6 1.35 32.15 -3.41
C ASP A 6 1.42 32.03 -1.87
N ILE A 7 0.41 31.45 -1.22
CA ILE A 7 0.40 31.35 0.25
C ILE A 7 1.61 30.55 0.79
N THR A 8 2.01 29.45 0.15
CA THR A 8 3.09 28.59 0.67
C THR A 8 4.47 29.20 0.50
N ILE A 9 4.72 29.87 -0.64
CA ILE A 9 5.99 30.56 -0.91
C ILE A 9 6.13 31.80 -0.01
N PHE A 10 5.05 32.56 0.14
CA PHE A 10 5.05 33.73 1.03
C PHE A 10 5.20 33.33 2.50
N ALA A 11 4.57 32.23 2.95
CA ALA A 11 4.74 31.72 4.31
C ALA A 11 6.19 31.29 4.60
N ALA A 12 6.86 30.64 3.65
CA ALA A 12 8.27 30.23 3.80
C ALA A 12 9.22 31.45 3.86
N LEU A 13 8.96 32.49 3.07
CA LEU A 13 9.74 33.73 3.07
C LEU A 13 9.53 34.54 4.35
N LEU A 14 8.28 34.66 4.81
CA LEU A 14 7.94 35.29 6.09
C LEU A 14 8.62 34.57 7.27
N ALA A 15 8.58 33.23 7.28
CA ALA A 15 9.22 32.43 8.32
C ALA A 15 10.75 32.64 8.34
N TRP A 16 11.39 32.68 7.17
CA TRP A 16 12.82 32.95 7.06
C TRP A 16 13.20 34.36 7.53
N GLN A 17 12.36 35.35 7.24
CA GLN A 17 12.59 36.72 7.68
C GLN A 17 12.41 36.87 9.19
N HIS A 18 11.39 36.24 9.77
CA HIS A 18 11.16 36.27 11.22
C HIS A 18 12.31 35.64 12.00
N ASP A 19 12.86 34.52 11.53
CA ASP A 19 14.04 33.88 12.12
C ASP A 19 15.29 34.77 12.03
N ARG A 20 15.45 35.52 10.94
CA ARG A 20 16.57 36.48 10.76
C ARG A 20 16.46 37.70 11.66
N VAL A 21 15.26 38.25 11.85
CA VAL A 21 15.01 39.40 12.72
C VAL A 21 15.22 39.02 14.20
N ILE A 22 14.68 37.87 14.63
CA ILE A 22 14.87 37.37 16.00
C ILE A 22 16.36 37.14 16.29
N LYS A 23 17.12 36.59 15.33
CA LYS A 23 18.59 36.41 15.49
C LYS A 23 19.36 37.72 15.56
N HIS A 24 18.86 38.79 14.92
CA HIS A 24 19.48 40.12 14.99
C HIS A 24 19.28 40.75 16.38
N ASP A 25 18.06 40.68 16.92
CA ASP A 25 17.74 41.23 18.25
C ASP A 25 18.45 40.50 19.39
N ILE A 26 18.69 39.19 19.24
CA ILE A 26 19.36 38.38 20.27
C ILE A 26 20.90 38.51 20.19
N SER A 27 21.47 38.62 18.98
CA SER A 27 22.93 38.54 18.79
C SER A 27 23.63 39.91 18.76
N GLY A 28 22.90 40.99 18.44
CA GLY A 28 23.45 42.35 18.31
C GLY A 28 24.57 42.47 17.26
N LYS A 29 24.76 41.45 16.42
CA LYS A 29 25.77 41.40 15.37
C LYS A 29 25.10 41.41 14.00
N ASN A 30 25.50 42.39 13.20
CA ASN A 30 25.03 42.59 11.84
C ASN A 30 25.41 41.37 10.97
N SER A 31 24.43 40.55 10.61
CA SER A 31 24.59 39.54 9.56
C SER A 31 24.81 40.22 8.20
N VAL A 32 25.49 39.55 7.28
CA VAL A 32 25.78 40.02 5.90
C VAL A 32 24.53 40.54 5.17
N GLY A 33 23.34 40.00 5.48
CA GLY A 33 22.06 40.49 4.93
C GLY A 33 21.63 41.87 5.41
N SER A 34 21.93 42.23 6.67
CA SER A 34 21.64 43.56 7.24
C SER A 34 22.52 44.62 6.60
N TRP A 35 23.79 44.29 6.34
CA TRP A 35 24.73 45.20 5.68
C TRP A 35 24.31 45.55 4.25
N VAL A 36 23.71 44.60 3.52
CA VAL A 36 23.19 44.85 2.17
C VAL A 36 21.99 45.81 2.21
N LEU A 37 21.07 45.65 3.16
CA LEU A 37 19.91 46.54 3.30
C LEU A 37 20.33 47.96 3.72
N ASP A 38 21.29 48.06 4.65
CA ASP A 38 21.86 49.34 5.09
C ASP A 38 22.65 50.04 3.98
N PHE A 39 23.39 49.29 3.16
CA PHE A 39 24.14 49.83 2.02
C PHE A 39 23.20 50.46 0.98
N TRP A 40 22.11 49.78 0.64
CA TRP A 40 21.12 50.32 -0.31
C TRP A 40 20.34 51.51 0.27
N GLY A 41 20.03 51.48 1.58
CA GLY A 41 19.45 52.62 2.29
C GLY A 41 20.36 53.85 2.30
N SER A 42 21.67 53.63 2.50
CA SER A 42 22.71 54.68 2.46
C SER A 42 22.85 55.30 1.07
N ILE A 43 22.89 54.50 0.01
CA ILE A 43 22.96 55.00 -1.39
C ILE A 43 21.74 55.84 -1.75
N ARG A 44 20.54 55.42 -1.32
CA ARG A 44 19.29 56.16 -1.59
C ARG A 44 19.29 57.51 -0.90
N ARG A 45 19.77 57.59 0.36
CA ARG A 45 19.97 58.85 1.10
C ARG A 45 20.98 59.76 0.42
N HIS A 46 22.09 59.20 -0.07
CA HIS A 46 23.10 59.98 -0.76
C HIS A 46 22.60 60.59 -2.08
N ARG A 47 21.77 59.87 -2.83
CA ARG A 47 21.12 60.41 -4.04
C ARG A 47 20.03 61.43 -3.69
N ALA A 48 19.23 61.19 -2.66
CA ALA A 48 18.21 62.13 -2.19
C ALA A 48 18.84 63.45 -1.69
N ASN A 49 19.94 63.40 -0.94
CA ASN A 49 20.64 64.58 -0.45
C ASN A 49 21.37 65.34 -1.57
N LYS A 50 21.92 64.66 -2.58
CA LYS A 50 22.45 65.33 -3.79
C LYS A 50 21.37 66.09 -4.56
N ASN A 51 20.20 65.48 -4.72
CA ASN A 51 19.06 66.10 -5.41
C ASN A 51 18.43 67.24 -4.59
N ALA A 52 18.40 67.11 -3.25
CA ALA A 52 17.93 68.16 -2.35
C ALA A 52 18.89 69.37 -2.31
N ALA A 53 20.20 69.12 -2.31
CA ALA A 53 21.22 70.17 -2.37
C ALA A 53 21.16 70.97 -3.68
N ALA A 54 20.93 70.30 -4.82
CA ALA A 54 20.73 70.97 -6.12
C ALA A 54 19.45 71.83 -6.17
N ALA A 55 18.47 71.54 -5.32
CA ALA A 55 17.18 72.24 -5.25
C ALA A 55 17.08 73.22 -4.06
N GLY A 56 18.17 73.48 -3.33
CA GLY A 56 18.20 74.39 -2.18
C GLY A 56 17.37 73.93 -0.96
N LYS A 57 17.06 72.62 -0.87
CA LYS A 57 16.25 72.04 0.22
C LYS A 57 17.13 71.49 1.34
N PRO A 58 16.66 71.49 2.60
CA PRO A 58 17.40 70.91 3.72
C PRO A 58 17.66 69.42 3.53
N ALA A 59 18.77 68.93 4.08
CA ALA A 59 19.16 67.52 4.03
C ALA A 59 18.13 66.64 4.75
N VAL A 60 17.79 65.51 4.12
CA VAL A 60 16.75 64.61 4.61
C VAL A 60 17.28 63.79 5.78
N LYS A 61 16.64 63.91 6.96
CA LYS A 61 17.00 63.17 8.18
C LYS A 61 16.37 61.77 8.19
N GLU A 62 16.91 60.88 9.04
CA GLU A 62 16.56 59.46 9.20
C GLU A 62 15.04 59.17 9.20
N GLY A 63 14.21 60.10 9.69
CA GLY A 63 12.76 59.92 9.86
C GLY A 63 11.85 60.55 8.79
N ASP A 64 12.36 61.37 7.86
CA ASP A 64 11.50 62.21 6.98
C ASP A 64 11.19 61.59 5.60
N VAL A 65 11.59 60.34 5.34
CA VAL A 65 11.38 59.67 4.03
C VAL A 65 10.08 58.84 3.98
N ILE A 66 9.27 58.85 5.03
CA ILE A 66 8.06 58.03 5.10
C ILE A 66 6.86 58.85 4.60
N ASP A 67 6.56 58.69 3.31
CA ASP A 67 5.42 59.27 2.59
C ASP A 67 4.11 58.57 2.99
N SER A 68 3.26 59.26 3.75
CA SER A 68 2.11 58.69 4.49
C SER A 68 0.97 58.12 3.66
N LYS A 69 1.02 58.19 2.32
CA LYS A 69 0.00 57.59 1.43
C LYS A 69 0.39 56.22 0.87
N ARG A 70 1.55 55.67 1.25
CA ARG A 70 2.04 54.35 0.78
C ARG A 70 2.29 53.34 1.92
N ASP A 71 1.90 53.68 3.14
CA ASP A 71 2.38 53.07 4.39
C ASP A 71 1.64 51.83 4.90
N THR A 72 0.65 51.30 4.17
CA THR A 72 -0.02 50.05 4.61
C THR A 72 0.56 48.77 4.01
N ARG A 73 1.55 48.85 3.12
CA ARG A 73 2.21 47.65 2.57
C ARG A 73 3.54 47.43 3.27
N SER A 74 3.69 46.25 3.87
CA SER A 74 4.94 45.82 4.50
C SER A 74 6.11 45.96 3.52
N ILE A 75 7.32 46.18 4.04
CA ILE A 75 8.54 46.32 3.21
C ILE A 75 8.69 45.12 2.26
N GLU A 76 8.21 43.95 2.67
CA GLU A 76 8.15 42.71 1.90
C GLU A 76 7.25 42.82 0.68
N GLU A 77 6.02 43.31 0.84
CA GLU A 77 5.08 43.51 -0.26
C GLU A 77 5.60 44.51 -1.29
N ARG A 78 6.34 45.53 -0.84
CA ARG A 78 6.98 46.50 -1.73
C ARG A 78 8.11 45.88 -2.54
N ILE A 79 8.93 45.03 -1.93
CA ILE A 79 10.03 44.35 -2.62
C ILE A 79 9.49 43.30 -3.60
N LEU A 80 8.50 42.50 -3.16
CA LEU A 80 7.85 41.49 -3.99
C LEU A 80 7.12 42.12 -5.18
N GLY A 81 6.36 43.19 -4.96
CA GLY A 81 5.61 43.87 -6.02
C GLY A 81 6.46 44.70 -6.98
N GLU A 82 7.42 45.49 -6.47
CA GLU A 82 8.17 46.44 -7.32
C GLU A 82 9.40 45.81 -7.99
N LYS A 83 10.05 44.83 -7.37
CA LYS A 83 11.31 44.26 -7.87
C LYS A 83 11.20 42.81 -8.32
N VAL A 84 10.54 41.94 -7.54
CA VAL A 84 10.48 40.50 -7.84
C VAL A 84 9.47 40.22 -8.95
N PHE A 85 8.25 40.78 -8.84
CA PHE A 85 7.18 40.58 -9.82
C PHE A 85 7.56 40.90 -11.28
N PRO A 86 8.19 42.05 -11.62
CA PRO A 86 8.57 42.32 -13.00
C PRO A 86 9.68 41.38 -13.51
N ILE A 87 10.53 40.85 -12.63
CA ILE A 87 11.56 39.87 -12.99
C ILE A 87 10.88 38.52 -13.27
N VAL A 88 10.04 38.04 -12.35
CA VAL A 88 9.27 36.78 -12.48
C VAL A 88 8.38 36.81 -13.71
N ASN A 89 7.68 37.91 -13.98
CA ASN A 89 6.82 38.04 -15.15
C ASN A 89 7.62 38.04 -16.48
N LYS A 90 8.86 38.54 -16.48
CA LYS A 90 9.76 38.42 -17.64
C LYS A 90 10.24 36.98 -17.87
N ILE A 91 10.45 36.21 -16.80
CA ILE A 91 10.89 34.80 -16.86
C ILE A 91 9.73 33.80 -16.76
N ARG A 92 8.48 34.24 -16.96
CA ARG A 92 7.28 33.40 -16.74
C ARG A 92 7.29 32.09 -17.53
N TRP A 93 7.59 32.15 -18.82
CA TRP A 93 7.57 30.99 -19.70
C TRP A 93 8.67 29.98 -19.40
N PRO A 94 9.95 30.39 -19.21
CA PRO A 94 10.96 29.42 -18.78
C PRO A 94 10.68 28.85 -17.38
N LEU A 95 10.11 29.64 -16.45
CA LEU A 95 9.75 29.14 -15.12
C LEU A 95 8.63 28.09 -15.19
N VAL A 96 7.61 28.30 -16.02
CA VAL A 96 6.54 27.32 -16.26
C VAL A 96 7.12 26.03 -16.87
N LEU A 97 8.01 26.12 -17.87
CA LEU A 97 8.65 24.93 -18.45
C LEU A 97 9.46 24.13 -17.44
N VAL A 98 10.19 24.80 -16.53
CA VAL A 98 10.94 24.15 -15.46
C VAL A 98 10.01 23.44 -14.48
N LEU A 99 8.93 24.10 -14.03
CA LEU A 99 7.96 23.49 -13.12
C LEU A 99 7.22 22.32 -13.76
N CYS A 100 6.84 22.42 -15.04
CA CYS A 100 6.28 21.29 -15.78
C CYS A 100 7.27 20.13 -15.89
N GLY A 101 8.56 20.41 -16.10
CA GLY A 101 9.61 19.39 -16.10
C GLY A 101 9.74 18.68 -14.74
N ILE A 102 9.73 19.44 -13.64
CA ILE A 102 9.76 18.90 -12.28
C ILE A 102 8.49 18.08 -11.99
N PHE A 103 7.32 18.56 -12.40
CA PHE A 103 6.06 17.84 -12.22
C PHE A 103 6.03 16.52 -12.98
N SER A 104 6.43 16.52 -14.25
CA SER A 104 6.54 15.31 -15.07
C SER A 104 7.59 14.35 -14.53
N GLY A 105 8.73 14.85 -14.04
CA GLY A 105 9.75 14.03 -13.38
C GLY A 105 9.26 13.41 -12.07
N GLY A 106 8.53 14.18 -11.25
CA GLY A 106 7.90 13.68 -10.04
C GLY A 106 6.83 12.64 -10.32
N MET A 107 6.02 12.85 -11.35
CA MET A 107 5.01 11.88 -11.80
C MET A 107 5.67 10.59 -12.30
N TYR A 108 6.77 10.69 -13.06
CA TYR A 108 7.52 9.51 -13.49
C TYR A 108 8.11 8.73 -12.31
N GLY A 109 8.63 9.42 -11.29
CA GLY A 109 9.05 8.78 -10.03
C GLY A 109 7.88 8.12 -9.29
N ALA A 110 6.69 8.71 -9.34
CA ALA A 110 5.50 8.13 -8.74
C ALA A 110 5.05 6.82 -9.43
N LEU A 111 5.32 6.68 -10.73
CA LEU A 111 5.06 5.44 -11.48
C LEU A 111 6.02 4.31 -11.11
N GLN A 112 7.16 4.61 -10.50
CA GLN A 112 8.15 3.64 -10.04
C GLN A 112 7.97 3.25 -8.56
N LEU A 113 6.80 3.52 -7.97
CA LEU A 113 6.50 3.00 -6.64
C LEU A 113 6.29 1.49 -6.73
N ASP A 114 7.30 0.75 -6.29
CA ASP A 114 7.17 -0.68 -6.08
C ASP A 114 6.22 -0.94 -4.90
N THR A 115 5.40 -1.98 -5.03
CA THR A 115 4.63 -2.48 -3.91
C THR A 115 5.59 -2.97 -2.82
N PRO A 116 5.25 -2.76 -1.54
CA PRO A 116 6.08 -3.29 -0.45
C PRO A 116 6.25 -4.80 -0.61
N SER A 117 7.50 -5.25 -0.52
CA SER A 117 7.89 -6.65 -0.73
C SER A 117 7.61 -7.55 0.48
N ASP A 118 7.22 -6.96 1.61
CA ASP A 118 6.81 -7.65 2.84
C ASP A 118 5.52 -7.02 3.39
N SER A 119 4.70 -7.84 4.03
CA SER A 119 3.42 -7.47 4.65
C SER A 119 3.55 -7.03 6.11
N GLU A 120 4.73 -7.18 6.71
CA GLU A 120 4.95 -6.74 8.09
C GLU A 120 4.95 -5.22 8.21
N VAL A 121 4.09 -4.74 9.11
CA VAL A 121 4.01 -3.34 9.46
C VAL A 121 5.27 -2.96 10.26
N GLN A 122 5.99 -1.95 9.78
CA GLN A 122 7.12 -1.39 10.50
C GLN A 122 6.63 -0.67 11.77
N LEU A 123 6.71 -1.34 12.92
CA LEU A 123 6.33 -0.77 14.22
C LEU A 123 7.45 0.08 14.85
N LEU A 124 8.71 -0.24 14.52
CA LEU A 124 9.90 0.35 15.12
C LEU A 124 10.81 0.97 14.05
N PRO A 125 11.57 2.04 14.38
CA PRO A 125 12.54 2.62 13.44
C PRO A 125 13.55 1.59 12.94
N ASP A 126 14.06 1.76 11.71
CA ASP A 126 15.06 0.86 11.10
C ASP A 126 16.35 0.71 11.91
N SER A 127 16.64 1.68 12.79
CA SER A 127 17.80 1.63 13.66
C SER A 127 17.65 0.62 14.80
N ASN A 128 16.42 0.20 15.13
CA ASN A 128 16.14 -0.74 16.21
C ASN A 128 16.67 -2.14 15.87
N MET A 129 17.24 -2.81 16.87
CA MET A 129 17.77 -4.17 16.72
C MET A 129 16.69 -5.18 16.30
N LEU A 130 15.46 -5.02 16.78
CA LEU A 130 14.36 -5.94 16.47
C LEU A 130 13.98 -5.89 14.98
N THR A 131 13.87 -4.69 14.41
CA THR A 131 13.59 -4.49 12.98
C THR A 131 14.70 -5.07 12.11
N LYS A 132 15.97 -4.84 12.49
CA LYS A 132 17.11 -5.41 11.76
C LYS A 132 17.12 -6.93 11.83
N PHE A 133 16.88 -7.48 13.02
CA PHE A 133 16.84 -8.93 13.21
C PHE A 133 15.71 -9.57 12.39
N SER A 134 14.48 -9.03 12.44
CA SER A 134 13.36 -9.56 11.65
C SER A 134 13.66 -9.50 10.15
N TYR A 135 14.23 -8.38 9.68
CA TYR A 135 14.65 -8.22 8.29
C TYR A 135 15.70 -9.26 7.87
N TYR A 136 16.77 -9.46 8.66
CA TYR A 136 17.82 -10.42 8.30
C TYR A 136 17.33 -11.86 8.32
N THR A 137 16.52 -12.25 9.30
CA THR A 137 15.92 -13.59 9.35
C THR A 137 15.09 -13.87 8.09
N ARG A 138 14.29 -12.90 7.65
CA ARG A 138 13.40 -13.08 6.48
C ARG A 138 14.07 -12.90 5.14
N SER A 139 15.09 -12.05 5.03
CA SER A 139 15.75 -11.78 3.75
C SER A 139 16.83 -12.81 3.44
N VAL A 140 17.58 -13.25 4.45
CA VAL A 140 18.76 -14.12 4.27
C VAL A 140 18.42 -15.58 4.55
N PHE A 141 17.54 -15.87 5.50
CA PHE A 141 17.24 -17.24 5.94
C PHE A 141 15.89 -17.76 5.46
N LYS A 142 15.42 -17.36 4.26
CA LYS A 142 14.23 -17.98 3.67
C LYS A 142 14.48 -19.47 3.47
N SER A 143 13.87 -20.28 4.32
CA SER A 143 13.89 -21.74 4.17
C SER A 143 13.08 -22.11 2.93
N SER A 144 13.44 -23.21 2.27
CA SER A 144 12.66 -23.74 1.14
C SER A 144 11.19 -24.02 1.51
N ALA A 145 10.91 -24.26 2.79
CA ALA A 145 9.55 -24.41 3.31
C ALA A 145 8.75 -23.09 3.33
N GLU A 146 9.39 -21.93 3.52
CA GLU A 146 8.72 -20.62 3.53
C GLU A 146 8.44 -20.09 2.12
N SER A 147 9.07 -20.67 1.10
CA SER A 147 8.76 -20.38 -0.31
C SER A 147 7.60 -21.19 -0.88
N GLN A 148 7.02 -22.11 -0.10
CA GLN A 148 5.90 -22.94 -0.55
C GLN A 148 4.58 -22.29 -0.14
N VAL A 149 3.70 -22.09 -1.12
CA VAL A 149 2.33 -21.64 -0.88
C VAL A 149 1.45 -22.89 -0.74
N TRP A 150 0.77 -22.99 0.40
CA TRP A 150 -0.25 -24.00 0.63
C TRP A 150 -1.59 -23.48 0.12
N VAL A 151 -2.30 -24.30 -0.65
CA VAL A 151 -3.60 -23.94 -1.23
C VAL A 151 -4.60 -25.01 -0.84
N ASP A 152 -5.61 -24.60 -0.08
CA ASP A 152 -6.74 -25.44 0.29
C ASP A 152 -7.98 -25.01 -0.50
N VAL A 153 -8.59 -25.97 -1.19
CA VAL A 153 -9.85 -25.76 -1.91
C VAL A 153 -10.97 -26.43 -1.12
N VAL A 154 -11.93 -25.63 -0.68
CA VAL A 154 -13.05 -26.08 0.16
C VAL A 154 -14.35 -25.84 -0.58
N TRP A 155 -15.24 -26.84 -0.55
CA TRP A 155 -16.60 -26.76 -1.07
C TRP A 155 -17.62 -26.95 0.06
N GLY A 156 -18.86 -26.57 -0.18
CA GLY A 156 -19.99 -26.78 0.74
C GLY A 156 -20.25 -25.62 1.70
N VAL A 157 -19.44 -24.55 1.60
CA VAL A 157 -19.66 -23.29 2.29
C VAL A 157 -19.68 -22.14 1.29
N LYS A 158 -20.50 -21.13 1.55
CA LYS A 158 -20.53 -19.91 0.75
C LYS A 158 -19.46 -18.94 1.23
N ALA A 159 -18.75 -18.33 0.28
CA ALA A 159 -17.76 -17.29 0.56
C ALA A 159 -18.45 -15.94 0.86
N VAL A 160 -19.16 -15.86 1.97
CA VAL A 160 -19.88 -14.66 2.42
C VAL A 160 -19.30 -14.19 3.75
N ASP A 161 -19.03 -12.89 3.82
CA ASP A 161 -18.71 -12.20 5.07
C ASP A 161 -19.93 -11.38 5.51
N ASN A 162 -20.61 -11.84 6.56
CA ASN A 162 -21.78 -11.19 7.14
C ASN A 162 -21.50 -10.51 8.48
N GLY A 163 -20.22 -10.41 8.88
CA GLY A 163 -19.79 -9.67 10.06
C GLY A 163 -19.81 -8.16 9.85
N ASP A 164 -19.70 -7.40 10.94
CA ASP A 164 -19.43 -5.97 10.88
C ASP A 164 -17.98 -5.73 10.41
N GLN A 165 -17.83 -5.16 9.22
CA GLN A 165 -16.53 -4.87 8.61
C GLN A 165 -15.68 -3.85 9.39
N LEU A 166 -16.30 -3.10 10.30
CA LEU A 166 -15.61 -2.11 11.14
C LEU A 166 -15.19 -2.66 12.51
N ASP A 167 -15.71 -3.83 12.90
CA ASP A 167 -15.36 -4.50 14.16
C ASP A 167 -14.57 -5.78 13.88
N PRO A 168 -13.25 -5.80 14.14
CA PRO A 168 -12.43 -6.98 13.89
C PRO A 168 -12.80 -8.20 14.76
N ASP A 169 -13.54 -8.00 15.86
CA ASP A 169 -14.02 -9.10 16.71
C ASP A 169 -15.33 -9.72 16.18
N SER A 170 -16.03 -9.02 15.28
CA SER A 170 -17.26 -9.50 14.66
C SER A 170 -16.97 -10.55 13.58
N LYS A 171 -17.04 -11.83 13.95
CA LYS A 171 -16.83 -12.94 13.02
C LYS A 171 -18.04 -13.20 12.13
N THR A 172 -17.78 -13.63 10.89
CA THR A 172 -18.81 -14.14 9.98
C THR A 172 -19.42 -15.45 10.50
N THR A 173 -20.70 -15.67 10.19
CA THR A 173 -21.40 -16.93 10.42
C THR A 173 -21.28 -17.81 9.18
N ILE A 174 -20.95 -19.09 9.37
CA ILE A 174 -20.79 -20.05 8.26
C ILE A 174 -22.16 -20.31 7.61
N GLU A 175 -22.28 -20.01 6.32
CA GLU A 175 -23.44 -20.35 5.50
C GLU A 175 -23.11 -21.54 4.60
N TYR A 176 -23.84 -22.65 4.77
CA TYR A 176 -23.65 -23.84 3.95
C TYR A 176 -24.27 -23.67 2.55
N ASP A 177 -23.62 -24.26 1.55
CA ASP A 177 -24.16 -24.34 0.21
C ASP A 177 -25.05 -25.58 0.06
N THR A 178 -26.37 -25.36 0.02
CA THR A 178 -27.37 -26.43 -0.14
C THR A 178 -27.49 -26.94 -1.58
N SER A 179 -26.83 -26.29 -2.55
CA SER A 179 -26.85 -26.72 -3.96
C SER A 179 -25.77 -27.75 -4.29
N LEU A 180 -24.80 -27.95 -3.38
CA LEU A 180 -23.72 -28.90 -3.58
C LEU A 180 -24.22 -30.34 -3.40
N ASP A 181 -24.20 -31.11 -4.49
CA ASP A 181 -24.49 -32.54 -4.49
C ASP A 181 -23.27 -33.33 -5.00
N LEU A 182 -22.65 -34.10 -4.09
CA LEU A 182 -21.49 -34.95 -4.40
C LEU A 182 -21.89 -36.39 -4.80
N THR A 183 -23.17 -36.72 -4.71
CA THR A 183 -23.66 -38.09 -4.94
C THR A 183 -23.77 -38.44 -6.41
N SER A 184 -23.88 -37.44 -7.29
CA SER A 184 -23.97 -37.65 -8.73
C SER A 184 -22.68 -38.25 -9.31
N ALA A 185 -22.81 -39.16 -10.28
CA ALA A 185 -21.66 -39.77 -10.93
C ALA A 185 -20.78 -38.74 -11.67
N GLU A 186 -21.39 -37.67 -12.18
CA GLU A 186 -20.68 -36.56 -12.81
C GLU A 186 -19.79 -35.80 -11.81
N ALA A 187 -20.32 -35.47 -10.63
CA ALA A 187 -19.55 -34.78 -9.59
C ALA A 187 -18.38 -35.63 -9.05
N GLN A 188 -18.61 -36.93 -8.84
CA GLN A 188 -17.57 -37.86 -8.37
C GLN A 188 -16.42 -37.95 -9.38
N ASN A 189 -16.74 -38.10 -10.67
CA ASN A 189 -15.73 -38.14 -11.74
C ASN A 189 -15.00 -36.79 -11.86
N TRP A 190 -15.75 -35.69 -11.82
CA TRP A 190 -15.17 -34.35 -11.90
C TRP A 190 -14.16 -34.09 -10.77
N LEU A 191 -14.49 -34.43 -9.52
CA LEU A 191 -13.58 -34.25 -8.37
C LEU A 191 -12.34 -35.15 -8.48
N LYS A 192 -12.51 -36.39 -8.94
CA LYS A 192 -11.38 -37.31 -9.17
C LYS A 192 -10.43 -36.75 -10.24
N THR A 193 -10.97 -36.29 -11.37
CA THR A 193 -10.20 -35.66 -12.44
C THR A 193 -9.56 -34.35 -12.00
N PHE A 194 -10.28 -33.51 -11.24
CA PHE A 194 -9.74 -32.28 -10.67
C PHE A 194 -8.49 -32.56 -9.83
N CYS A 195 -8.50 -33.62 -9.02
CA CYS A 195 -7.33 -34.01 -8.26
C CYS A 195 -6.16 -34.44 -9.17
N THR A 196 -6.37 -35.32 -10.14
CA THR A 196 -5.29 -35.77 -11.02
C THR A 196 -4.71 -34.63 -11.86
N ASP A 197 -5.58 -33.77 -12.39
CA ASP A 197 -5.18 -32.62 -13.20
C ASP A 197 -4.41 -31.60 -12.35
N THR A 198 -4.88 -31.32 -11.13
CA THR A 198 -4.18 -30.40 -10.21
C THR A 198 -2.82 -30.96 -9.83
N GLN A 199 -2.72 -32.25 -9.52
CA GLN A 199 -1.45 -32.88 -9.17
C GLN A 199 -0.40 -32.74 -10.27
N SER A 200 -0.79 -32.98 -11.52
CA SER A 200 0.12 -32.91 -12.67
C SER A 200 0.56 -31.48 -13.02
N ASN A 201 -0.22 -30.47 -12.64
CA ASN A 201 0.08 -29.06 -12.89
C ASN A 201 0.79 -28.36 -11.70
N MET A 202 0.94 -29.04 -10.57
CA MET A 202 1.63 -28.50 -9.41
C MET A 202 3.15 -28.56 -9.56
N ALA A 203 3.84 -27.51 -9.09
CA ALA A 203 5.30 -27.46 -9.08
C ALA A 203 5.95 -28.54 -8.19
N TYR A 204 5.17 -29.13 -7.27
CA TYR A 204 5.60 -30.22 -6.40
C TYR A 204 4.60 -31.38 -6.50
N GLU A 205 4.90 -32.36 -7.35
CA GLU A 205 4.00 -33.45 -7.77
C GLU A 205 3.50 -34.35 -6.61
N ASN A 206 4.21 -34.38 -5.47
CA ASN A 206 3.88 -35.20 -4.30
C ASN A 206 3.28 -34.41 -3.13
N GLY A 207 2.95 -33.13 -3.32
CA GLY A 207 2.44 -32.27 -2.23
C GLY A 207 0.93 -32.25 -2.05
N MET A 208 0.18 -32.79 -3.01
CA MET A 208 -1.27 -32.65 -3.03
C MET A 208 -1.93 -33.80 -2.26
N ASN A 209 -2.63 -33.48 -1.19
CA ASN A 209 -3.48 -34.42 -0.45
C ASN A 209 -4.91 -34.34 -1.00
N CYS A 210 -5.26 -35.26 -1.91
CA CYS A 210 -6.64 -35.39 -2.39
C CYS A 210 -7.36 -36.56 -1.68
N TRP A 211 -8.44 -36.25 -0.98
CA TRP A 211 -9.25 -37.27 -0.31
C TRP A 211 -10.02 -38.16 -1.30
N MET A 212 -10.39 -37.64 -2.47
CA MET A 212 -11.18 -38.40 -3.46
C MET A 212 -10.39 -39.56 -4.07
N THR A 213 -9.10 -39.37 -4.35
CA THR A 213 -8.22 -40.44 -4.84
C THR A 213 -7.88 -41.45 -3.74
N ALA A 214 -7.71 -40.99 -2.49
CA ALA A 214 -7.55 -41.86 -1.34
C ALA A 214 -8.81 -42.71 -1.08
N PHE A 215 -9.99 -42.11 -1.21
CA PHE A 215 -11.27 -42.79 -1.10
C PHE A 215 -11.43 -43.85 -2.19
N ASP A 216 -11.16 -43.52 -3.45
CA ASP A 216 -11.18 -44.48 -4.58
C ASP A 216 -10.25 -45.67 -4.34
N SER A 217 -9.04 -45.43 -3.83
CA SER A 217 -8.10 -46.49 -3.48
C SER A 217 -8.62 -47.36 -2.32
N TRP A 218 -9.21 -46.75 -1.30
CA TRP A 218 -9.82 -47.45 -0.18
C TRP A 218 -10.96 -48.37 -0.63
N LEU A 219 -11.84 -47.92 -1.53
CA LEU A 219 -12.91 -48.75 -2.10
C LEU A 219 -12.35 -50.02 -2.77
N GLY A 220 -11.28 -49.87 -3.55
CA GLY A 220 -10.61 -50.99 -4.22
C GLY A 220 -10.03 -52.00 -3.22
N VAL A 221 -9.37 -51.52 -2.16
CA VAL A 221 -8.82 -52.36 -1.10
C VAL A 221 -9.91 -53.12 -0.35
N GLN A 222 -10.99 -52.43 0.07
CA GLN A 222 -12.10 -53.06 0.79
C GLN A 222 -12.78 -54.15 -0.05
N ASN A 223 -13.01 -53.87 -1.35
CA ASN A 223 -13.58 -54.85 -2.26
C ASN A 223 -12.67 -56.09 -2.44
N ALA A 224 -11.35 -55.90 -2.53
CA ALA A 224 -10.40 -57.00 -2.62
C ALA A 224 -10.34 -57.86 -1.34
N LEU A 225 -10.43 -57.23 -0.16
CA LEU A 225 -10.48 -57.92 1.13
C LEU A 225 -11.71 -58.81 1.26
N ILE A 226 -12.87 -58.37 0.79
CA ILE A 226 -14.09 -59.19 0.79
C ILE A 226 -13.91 -60.42 -0.10
N ALA A 227 -13.34 -60.24 -1.30
CA ALA A 227 -13.12 -61.33 -2.24
C ALA A 227 -12.18 -62.42 -1.70
N THR A 228 -11.28 -62.08 -0.76
CA THR A 228 -10.29 -63.02 -0.19
C THR A 228 -10.69 -63.59 1.17
N SER A 229 -11.32 -62.80 2.03
CA SER A 229 -11.65 -63.20 3.41
C SER A 229 -13.08 -63.69 3.61
N GLY A 230 -13.99 -63.37 2.67
CA GLY A 230 -15.42 -63.70 2.79
C GLY A 230 -16.10 -63.06 4.01
N GLN A 231 -15.44 -62.13 4.72
CA GLN A 231 -16.04 -61.43 5.84
C GLN A 231 -17.05 -60.40 5.33
N VAL A 232 -18.27 -60.50 5.83
CA VAL A 232 -19.29 -59.45 5.71
C VAL A 232 -18.91 -58.37 6.72
N THR A 233 -18.26 -57.32 6.26
CA THR A 233 -17.92 -56.11 7.03
C THR A 233 -19.04 -55.06 6.91
N ASP A 234 -18.97 -54.00 7.71
CA ASP A 234 -19.88 -52.85 7.59
C ASP A 234 -19.83 -52.24 6.17
N PHE A 235 -18.69 -52.35 5.48
CA PHE A 235 -18.54 -51.98 4.08
C PHE A 235 -19.44 -52.80 3.13
N THR A 236 -19.56 -54.12 3.31
CA THR A 236 -20.52 -54.92 2.50
C THR A 236 -21.96 -54.46 2.71
N THR A 237 -22.32 -54.14 3.94
CA THR A 237 -23.70 -53.81 4.33
C THR A 237 -24.12 -52.41 3.87
N HIS A 238 -23.19 -51.45 3.89
CA HIS A 238 -23.48 -50.03 3.60
C HIS A 238 -23.05 -49.59 2.20
N CYS A 239 -22.01 -50.20 1.62
CA CYS A 239 -21.45 -49.81 0.34
C CYS A 239 -21.78 -50.74 -0.84
N LEU A 240 -21.92 -52.05 -0.62
CA LEU A 240 -22.07 -53.02 -1.71
C LEU A 240 -23.53 -53.41 -2.02
N THR A 241 -24.37 -53.54 -1.00
CA THR A 241 -25.79 -53.92 -1.12
C THR A 241 -26.63 -52.85 -1.83
N SER A 242 -26.22 -51.59 -1.71
CA SER A 242 -26.91 -50.39 -2.20
C SER A 242 -26.29 -49.83 -3.49
N ALA A 243 -25.04 -50.15 -3.82
CA ALA A 243 -24.33 -49.58 -4.97
C ALA A 243 -24.56 -50.27 -6.32
N GLY A 244 -25.06 -51.51 -6.34
CA GLY A 244 -25.26 -52.26 -7.58
C GLY A 244 -23.94 -52.57 -8.32
N ALA A 245 -23.46 -53.80 -8.20
CA ALA A 245 -22.36 -54.42 -8.96
C ALA A 245 -20.96 -53.76 -8.99
N ASN A 246 -20.76 -52.48 -8.70
CA ASN A 246 -19.43 -51.83 -8.80
C ASN A 246 -19.13 -50.84 -7.64
N ALA A 247 -19.05 -51.34 -6.40
CA ALA A 247 -18.56 -50.54 -5.26
C ALA A 247 -17.02 -50.50 -5.13
N ALA A 248 -16.30 -51.04 -6.12
CA ALA A 248 -14.85 -51.24 -6.08
C ALA A 248 -14.05 -49.99 -6.49
N ALA A 249 -14.72 -48.99 -7.06
CA ALA A 249 -14.14 -47.73 -7.52
C ALA A 249 -15.25 -46.68 -7.66
N LEU A 250 -14.87 -45.41 -7.74
CA LEU A 250 -15.75 -44.33 -8.14
C LEU A 250 -16.12 -44.48 -9.65
N PRO A 251 -17.36 -44.15 -10.05
CA PRO A 251 -18.44 -43.59 -9.24
C PRO A 251 -19.30 -44.65 -8.52
N ILE A 252 -19.67 -44.36 -7.27
CA ILE A 252 -20.61 -45.14 -6.46
C ILE A 252 -22.05 -44.63 -6.68
N ALA A 253 -23.05 -45.50 -6.48
CA ALA A 253 -24.44 -45.10 -6.52
C ALA A 253 -24.76 -43.96 -5.52
N PRO A 254 -25.65 -43.02 -5.89
CA PRO A 254 -25.93 -41.84 -5.07
C PRO A 254 -26.41 -42.15 -3.65
N GLY A 255 -27.23 -43.20 -3.49
CA GLY A 255 -27.83 -43.56 -2.21
C GLY A 255 -26.87 -44.11 -1.16
N SER A 256 -25.67 -44.54 -1.57
CA SER A 256 -24.68 -45.16 -0.68
C SER A 256 -23.41 -44.34 -0.52
N PHE A 257 -23.24 -43.28 -1.31
CA PHE A 257 -22.03 -42.46 -1.34
C PHE A 257 -21.66 -41.91 0.05
N TYR A 258 -22.60 -41.26 0.74
CA TYR A 258 -22.34 -40.65 2.05
C TYR A 258 -22.10 -41.67 3.17
N GLU A 259 -22.77 -42.82 3.14
CA GLU A 259 -22.53 -43.89 4.12
C GLU A 259 -21.11 -44.46 3.96
N CYS A 260 -20.68 -44.69 2.72
CA CYS A 260 -19.31 -45.12 2.42
C CYS A 260 -18.26 -44.08 2.79
N LEU A 261 -18.55 -42.81 2.51
CA LEU A 261 -17.66 -41.71 2.85
C LEU A 261 -17.49 -41.57 4.36
N TYR A 262 -18.57 -41.77 5.13
CA TYR A 262 -18.51 -41.80 6.59
C TYR A 262 -17.59 -42.92 7.09
N LEU A 263 -17.75 -44.14 6.57
CA LEU A 263 -16.88 -45.27 6.93
C LEU A 263 -15.41 -45.08 6.54
N PHE A 264 -15.14 -44.35 5.46
CA PHE A 264 -13.77 -43.98 5.10
C PHE A 264 -13.17 -42.96 6.06
N ALA A 265 -13.99 -42.05 6.61
CA ALA A 265 -13.54 -41.00 7.49
C ALA A 265 -13.33 -41.44 8.96
N THR A 266 -13.96 -42.54 9.37
CA THR A 266 -13.84 -43.14 10.72
C THR A 266 -12.70 -44.14 10.82
#